data_AF-A0AAN4R1M2-F1
#
_entry.id   AF-A0AAN4R1M2-F1
#
_cell.length_a   1.000
_cell.length_b   1.000
_cell.length_c   1.000
_cell.angle_alpha   90.00
_cell.angle_beta   90.00
_cell.angle_gamma   90.00
#
_symmetry.space_group_name_H-M   'P 1'
#
loop_
_entity.id
_entity.type
_entity.pdbx_description
1 polymer ?
#
loop_
_entity_poly.entity_id
_entity_poly.type
_entity_poly.pdbx_seq_one_letter_code
_entity_poly.pdbx_strand_id
1 'polypeptide(L)'
;MQKVVFATNYNEGEDYLSLYINNFLHYTDHHCQLIINLSPGRRLVDPALAAHERIHIINGHTERAKWGMGLAMGHLESFAYASSQLGAFDFFCTTASNAMFFRKPDFDAVVRELDAGHIFPVTSGRDYTKDHDISVKGYEGDGGTWAWTGFNQSENFRRVLEERCRIERCSVTQIEGLFARKQDWDIILDHHEEISALRHALAQDPDDARYYMAVEEMLFSTFILQFGSKRYTHLCYMFWNGLGRVGPTELLTVLPDLPSHFCCAKWFDRQIADPASTLVGTDAGRSLLAACRVAPAKRSVLLAQMRKSIEALGAGGYEPDAEISIARHWNALPGWTGRVLVEGQINLGRQSETIIDDVPQPVEAFAPFFLTEQSHRPFDLSISMTEGEDGLQIVATGLYPDERLSTALAGYLYLSCRVPVSEFILSFDSHDSARRIAERIVLYDNQHHYTVVAPDRETERGGEIRLHYQVRDEVKFSVISIGIPCFGRFYTALRLSVLETFPESDRAAKMLS
;
A
#
# COMPACT_ATOMS: atom_id res chain seq x y z
N MET A 1 6.32 14.15 29.86
CA MET A 1 6.12 13.31 28.67
C MET A 1 5.82 14.25 27.52
N GLN A 2 6.63 14.23 26.48
CA GLN A 2 6.56 15.23 25.40
C GLN A 2 5.34 14.94 24.53
N LYS A 3 4.48 15.93 24.26
CA LYS A 3 3.33 15.77 23.35
C LYS A 3 3.74 16.14 21.93
N VAL A 4 3.43 15.27 20.97
CA VAL A 4 3.87 15.40 19.57
C VAL A 4 2.66 15.42 18.65
N VAL A 5 2.63 16.39 17.74
CA VAL A 5 1.59 16.49 16.70
C VAL A 5 2.20 16.18 15.34
N PHE A 6 1.65 15.18 14.67
CA PHE A 6 1.96 14.84 13.29
C PHE A 6 0.91 15.46 12.37
N ALA A 7 1.31 15.93 11.20
CA ALA A 7 0.40 16.50 10.21
C ALA A 7 0.67 15.96 8.82
N THR A 8 -0.40 15.56 8.13
CA THR A 8 -0.37 15.01 6.78
C THR A 8 -1.32 15.80 5.89
N ASN A 9 -0.81 16.33 4.78
CA ASN A 9 -1.68 16.77 3.69
C ASN A 9 -2.12 15.53 2.90
N TYR A 10 -3.41 15.21 2.90
CA TYR A 10 -3.90 13.92 2.42
C TYR A 10 -4.77 14.05 1.15
N ASN A 11 -4.25 13.53 0.05
CA ASN A 11 -4.89 13.58 -1.28
C ASN A 11 -5.18 12.19 -1.87
N GLU A 12 -4.99 11.11 -1.11
CA GLU A 12 -5.16 9.74 -1.61
C GLU A 12 -6.59 9.23 -1.42
N GLY A 13 -6.88 8.01 -1.90
CA GLY A 13 -8.19 7.35 -1.72
C GLY A 13 -8.54 7.04 -0.27
N GLU A 14 -9.81 6.79 0.01
CA GLU A 14 -10.31 6.49 1.36
C GLU A 14 -9.89 5.11 1.88
N ASP A 15 -9.80 4.10 1.01
CA ASP A 15 -9.35 2.76 1.41
C ASP A 15 -7.93 2.79 1.99
N TYR A 16 -7.07 3.65 1.44
CA TYR A 16 -5.72 3.86 1.95
C TYR A 16 -5.70 4.69 3.25
N LEU A 17 -6.74 5.51 3.50
CA LEU A 17 -6.80 6.38 4.67
C LEU A 17 -6.95 5.57 5.95
N SER A 18 -7.81 4.54 5.91
CA SER A 18 -7.97 3.57 7.00
C SER A 18 -6.65 2.87 7.32
N LEU A 19 -5.92 2.45 6.30
CA LEU A 19 -4.62 1.80 6.45
C LEU A 19 -3.57 2.74 7.06
N TYR A 20 -3.56 4.00 6.61
CA TYR A 20 -2.68 5.06 7.12
C TYR A 20 -2.95 5.39 8.59
N ILE A 21 -4.23 5.56 8.97
CA ILE A 21 -4.63 5.79 10.36
C ILE A 21 -4.25 4.60 11.24
N ASN A 22 -4.53 3.37 10.81
CA ASN A 22 -4.17 2.17 11.55
C ASN A 22 -2.66 2.03 11.75
N ASN A 23 -1.86 2.40 10.75
CA ASN A 23 -0.42 2.45 10.86
C ASN A 23 0.03 3.45 11.93
N PHE A 24 -0.47 4.69 11.89
CA PHE A 24 -0.15 5.71 12.90
C PHE A 24 -0.53 5.25 14.31
N LEU A 25 -1.76 4.77 14.50
CA LEU A 25 -2.28 4.39 15.81
C LEU A 25 -1.52 3.23 16.44
N HIS A 26 -1.00 2.31 15.62
CA HIS A 26 -0.20 1.17 16.07
C HIS A 26 1.22 1.58 16.51
N TYR A 27 1.90 2.39 15.69
CA TYR A 27 3.30 2.72 15.91
C TYR A 27 3.52 3.91 16.85
N THR A 28 2.50 4.70 17.14
CA THR A 28 2.63 5.86 18.03
C THR A 28 1.87 5.65 19.34
N ASP A 29 2.37 6.24 20.42
CA ASP A 29 1.76 6.13 21.75
C ASP A 29 0.71 7.24 21.99
N HIS A 30 0.06 7.22 23.16
CA HIS A 30 -1.09 8.07 23.47
C HIS A 30 -0.81 9.59 23.49
N HIS A 31 0.46 10.00 23.60
CA HIS A 31 0.89 11.39 23.58
C HIS A 31 1.09 11.95 22.16
N CYS A 32 0.91 11.11 21.14
CA CYS A 32 0.97 11.51 19.74
C CYS A 32 -0.44 11.79 19.21
N GLN A 33 -0.57 12.87 18.43
CA GLN A 33 -1.80 13.19 17.70
C GLN A 33 -1.49 13.29 16.20
N LEU A 34 -2.45 12.94 15.35
CA LEU A 34 -2.35 13.04 13.90
C LEU A 34 -3.43 13.99 13.38
N ILE A 35 -3.01 14.98 12.62
CA ILE A 35 -3.89 15.84 11.84
C ILE A 35 -3.81 15.39 10.38
N ILE A 36 -4.96 15.06 9.82
CA ILE A 36 -5.14 14.72 8.41
C ILE A 36 -5.85 15.89 7.75
N ASN A 37 -5.10 16.67 6.97
CA ASN A 37 -5.60 17.86 6.30
C ASN A 37 -6.00 17.52 4.86
N LEU A 38 -7.30 17.50 4.63
CA LEU A 38 -7.92 17.24 3.34
C LEU A 38 -7.99 18.51 2.49
N SER A 39 -8.04 18.34 1.17
CA SER A 39 -8.31 19.44 0.24
C SER A 39 -9.68 20.10 0.50
N PRO A 40 -9.85 21.39 0.18
CA PRO A 40 -11.10 22.11 0.43
C PRO A 40 -12.33 21.39 -0.13
N GLY A 41 -13.37 21.30 0.68
CA GLY A 41 -14.66 20.72 0.28
C GLY A 41 -14.69 19.19 0.17
N ARG A 42 -13.58 18.49 0.46
CA ARG A 42 -13.58 17.02 0.49
C ARG A 42 -14.49 16.50 1.60
N ARG A 43 -15.32 15.52 1.27
CA ARG A 43 -16.15 14.78 2.23
C ARG A 43 -15.59 13.37 2.35
N LEU A 44 -15.58 12.84 3.56
CA LEU A 44 -15.32 11.43 3.80
C LEU A 44 -16.59 10.63 3.53
N VAL A 45 -16.46 9.47 2.90
CA VAL A 45 -17.51 8.47 2.78
C VAL A 45 -17.75 7.81 4.14
N ASP A 46 -16.69 7.54 4.91
CA ASP A 46 -16.78 6.99 6.27
C ASP A 46 -16.38 8.02 7.35
N PRO A 47 -17.37 8.62 8.07
CA PRO A 47 -17.10 9.50 9.20
C PRO A 47 -16.43 8.79 10.39
N ALA A 48 -16.53 7.47 10.51
CA ALA A 48 -15.96 6.72 11.63
C ALA A 48 -14.43 6.76 11.65
N LEU A 49 -13.79 7.05 10.50
CA LEU A 49 -12.34 7.27 10.42
C LEU A 49 -11.86 8.43 11.30
N ALA A 50 -12.74 9.39 11.61
CA ALA A 50 -12.45 10.51 12.50
C ALA A 50 -12.82 10.23 13.97
N ALA A 51 -13.28 9.02 14.34
CA ALA A 51 -13.82 8.75 15.67
C ALA A 51 -12.75 8.61 16.77
N HIS A 52 -11.50 8.30 16.41
CA HIS A 52 -10.44 8.11 17.41
C HIS A 52 -9.92 9.46 17.93
N GLU A 53 -9.84 9.63 19.25
CA GLU A 53 -9.40 10.87 19.94
C GLU A 53 -8.00 11.41 19.57
N ARG A 54 -7.17 10.61 18.89
CA ARG A 54 -5.81 10.99 18.46
C ARG A 54 -5.79 11.44 16.99
N ILE A 55 -6.90 11.31 16.28
CA ILE A 55 -7.04 11.55 14.85
C ILE A 55 -7.94 12.75 14.64
N HIS A 56 -7.41 13.77 13.99
CA HIS A 56 -8.11 15.02 13.68
C HIS A 56 -8.15 15.17 12.17
N ILE A 57 -9.33 14.98 11.57
CA ILE A 57 -9.51 15.17 10.14
C ILE A 57 -10.13 16.55 9.90
N ILE A 58 -9.43 17.39 9.14
CA ILE A 58 -9.84 18.76 8.84
C ILE A 58 -9.90 18.97 7.33
N ASN A 59 -10.75 19.91 6.89
CA ASN A 59 -10.72 20.43 5.53
C ASN A 59 -9.95 21.75 5.53
N GLY A 60 -8.79 21.77 4.88
CA GLY A 60 -8.04 22.99 4.65
C GLY A 60 -8.81 23.98 3.77
N HIS A 61 -8.35 25.23 3.75
CA HIS A 61 -8.92 26.28 2.91
C HIS A 61 -8.10 26.52 1.64
N THR A 62 -6.87 26.02 1.61
CA THR A 62 -5.96 26.13 0.47
C THR A 62 -6.05 24.93 -0.44
N GLU A 63 -6.25 25.17 -1.74
CA GLU A 63 -6.15 24.11 -2.77
C GLU A 63 -4.77 23.46 -2.78
N ARG A 64 -4.74 22.13 -2.87
CA ARG A 64 -3.50 21.35 -2.80
C ARG A 64 -3.01 21.03 -4.21
N ALA A 65 -1.74 21.37 -4.46
CA ALA A 65 -0.96 20.77 -5.55
C ALA A 65 -0.13 19.59 -5.00
N LYS A 66 0.47 18.80 -5.90
CA LYS A 66 1.34 17.67 -5.52
C LYS A 66 2.65 18.09 -4.86
N TRP A 67 3.07 19.33 -5.04
CA TRP A 67 4.26 19.97 -4.46
C TRP A 67 4.06 21.50 -4.47
N GLY A 68 4.95 22.22 -3.81
CA GLY A 68 5.01 23.67 -3.80
C GLY A 68 4.12 24.34 -2.75
N MET A 69 3.76 25.59 -3.02
CA MET A 69 3.14 26.48 -2.03
C MET A 69 1.82 25.95 -1.44
N GLY A 70 1.01 25.23 -2.23
CA GLY A 70 -0.23 24.63 -1.74
C GLY A 70 0.00 23.59 -0.64
N LEU A 71 1.11 22.83 -0.70
CA LEU A 71 1.49 21.90 0.38
C LEU A 71 2.01 22.66 1.61
N ALA A 72 2.86 23.67 1.41
CA ALA A 72 3.38 24.49 2.50
C ALA A 72 2.25 25.12 3.33
N MET A 73 1.31 25.78 2.66
CA MET A 73 0.14 26.37 3.31
C MET A 73 -0.70 25.33 4.05
N GLY A 74 -0.75 24.08 3.58
CA GLY A 74 -1.49 23.02 4.26
C GLY A 74 -0.90 22.55 5.56
N HIS A 75 0.42 22.47 5.62
CA HIS A 75 1.09 22.19 6.87
C HIS A 75 0.91 23.35 7.87
N LEU A 76 0.90 24.60 7.39
CA LEU A 76 0.61 25.76 8.25
C LEU A 76 -0.84 25.78 8.76
N GLU A 77 -1.82 25.47 7.92
CA GLU A 77 -3.22 25.29 8.35
C GLU A 77 -3.34 24.20 9.42
N SER A 78 -2.62 23.09 9.24
CA SER A 78 -2.58 21.99 10.23
C SER A 78 -1.94 22.43 11.55
N PHE A 79 -0.86 23.21 11.48
CA PHE A 79 -0.21 23.76 12.67
C PHE A 79 -1.11 24.78 13.40
N ALA A 80 -1.76 25.69 12.67
CA ALA A 80 -2.71 26.65 13.24
C ALA A 80 -3.90 25.95 13.91
N TYR A 81 -4.41 24.88 13.29
CA TYR A 81 -5.41 24.01 13.92
C TYR A 81 -4.86 23.38 15.21
N ALA A 82 -3.67 22.80 15.18
CA ALA A 82 -3.04 22.19 16.36
C ALA A 82 -2.93 23.19 17.52
N SER A 83 -2.39 24.38 17.24
CA SER A 83 -2.17 25.44 18.22
C SER A 83 -3.46 26.00 18.83
N SER A 84 -4.57 25.97 18.08
CA SER A 84 -5.86 26.47 18.58
C SER A 84 -6.73 25.39 19.24
N GLN A 85 -6.66 24.14 18.78
CA GLN A 85 -7.61 23.08 19.20
C GLN A 85 -7.02 22.01 20.10
N LEU A 86 -5.71 21.72 19.99
CA LEU A 86 -5.10 20.56 20.65
C LEU A 86 -4.44 20.88 21.99
N GLY A 87 -4.49 22.15 22.43
CA GLY A 87 -3.85 22.62 23.65
C GLY A 87 -2.32 22.64 23.57
N ALA A 88 -1.66 22.52 24.73
CA ALA A 88 -0.19 22.55 24.79
C ALA A 88 0.42 21.27 24.19
N PHE A 89 1.36 21.44 23.25
CA PHE A 89 2.22 20.38 22.72
C PHE A 89 3.66 20.91 22.54
N ASP A 90 4.63 20.00 22.48
CA ASP A 90 6.05 20.35 22.50
C ASP A 90 6.66 20.37 21.10
N PHE A 91 6.21 19.46 20.23
CA PHE A 91 6.79 19.26 18.90
C PHE A 91 5.72 19.10 17.83
N PHE A 92 6.06 19.55 16.63
CA PHE A 92 5.25 19.37 15.43
C PHE A 92 6.09 18.72 14.32
N CYS A 93 5.47 17.77 13.63
CA CYS A 93 6.10 16.98 12.58
C CYS A 93 5.23 16.96 11.33
N THR A 94 5.79 17.34 10.20
CA THR A 94 5.12 17.13 8.90
C THR A 94 5.37 15.72 8.39
N THR A 95 4.41 15.18 7.66
CA THR A 95 4.47 13.84 7.05
C THR A 95 3.83 13.88 5.66
N ALA A 96 4.21 12.95 4.79
CA ALA A 96 3.53 12.72 3.53
C ALA A 96 2.52 11.58 3.66
N SER A 97 1.48 11.61 2.83
CA SER A 97 0.48 10.54 2.74
C SER A 97 1.11 9.17 2.42
N ASN A 98 2.19 9.14 1.64
CA ASN A 98 2.94 7.93 1.30
C ASN A 98 4.17 7.67 2.18
N ALA A 99 4.18 8.24 3.40
CA ALA A 99 5.18 7.97 4.42
C ALA A 99 4.54 7.24 5.60
N MET A 100 4.85 5.95 5.76
CA MET A 100 4.30 5.10 6.82
C MET A 100 5.37 4.74 7.86
N PHE A 101 4.93 4.56 9.10
CA PHE A 101 5.76 4.09 10.20
C PHE A 101 6.09 2.60 10.01
N PHE A 102 7.35 2.22 10.23
CA PHE A 102 7.81 0.82 10.19
C PHE A 102 8.32 0.31 11.55
N ARG A 103 8.41 1.20 12.54
CA ARG A 103 8.71 0.95 13.96
C ARG A 103 8.19 2.10 14.82
N LYS A 104 8.14 1.89 16.14
CA LYS A 104 7.78 2.95 17.09
C LYS A 104 8.86 4.05 17.11
N PRO A 105 8.48 5.34 17.22
CA PRO A 105 9.44 6.42 17.42
C PRO A 105 10.18 6.28 18.75
N ASP A 106 11.51 6.45 18.73
CA ASP A 106 12.33 6.66 19.92
C ASP A 106 12.52 8.18 20.11
N PHE A 107 11.56 8.82 20.81
CA PHE A 107 11.57 10.29 20.95
C PHE A 107 12.79 10.82 21.69
N ASP A 108 13.41 10.04 22.58
CA ASP A 108 14.66 10.44 23.21
C ASP A 108 15.80 10.51 22.17
N ALA A 109 15.88 9.56 21.25
CA ALA A 109 16.82 9.62 20.13
C ALA A 109 16.52 10.79 19.20
N VAL A 110 15.24 11.02 18.87
CA VAL A 110 14.81 12.13 18.01
C VAL A 110 15.20 13.48 18.61
N VAL A 111 14.95 13.69 19.90
CA VAL A 111 15.28 14.94 20.59
C VAL A 111 16.79 15.11 20.70
N ARG A 112 17.55 14.04 20.92
CA ARG A 112 19.03 14.11 20.87
C ARG A 112 19.53 14.57 19.50
N GLU A 113 18.98 14.04 18.41
CA GLU A 113 19.36 14.47 17.05
C GLU A 113 18.94 15.91 16.75
N LEU A 114 17.75 16.32 17.19
CA LEU A 114 17.29 17.71 17.11
C LEU A 114 18.26 18.65 17.84
N ASP A 115 18.66 18.29 19.06
CA ASP A 115 19.55 19.11 19.89
C ASP A 115 21.01 19.10 19.42
N ALA A 116 21.43 18.04 18.70
CA ALA A 116 22.73 17.98 18.02
C ALA A 116 22.86 19.03 16.91
N GLY A 117 21.74 19.54 16.38
CA GLY A 117 21.73 20.62 15.38
C GLY A 117 22.26 20.19 14.02
N HIS A 118 22.11 18.92 13.67
CA HIS A 118 22.46 18.43 12.34
C HIS A 118 21.46 18.97 11.32
N ILE A 119 21.92 19.86 10.45
CA ILE A 119 21.08 20.55 9.46
C ILE A 119 20.64 19.61 8.32
N PHE A 120 21.39 18.52 8.12
CA PHE A 120 21.15 17.54 7.06
C PHE A 120 20.60 16.23 7.63
N PRO A 121 19.51 15.69 7.08
CA PRO A 121 19.13 14.33 7.41
C PRO A 121 20.23 13.38 6.94
N VAL A 122 20.56 12.39 7.77
CA VAL A 122 21.41 11.25 7.37
C VAL A 122 20.58 10.35 6.45
N THR A 123 20.31 10.80 5.23
CA THR A 123 19.66 9.97 4.20
C THR A 123 20.70 9.30 3.31
N SER A 124 20.42 8.09 2.82
CA SER A 124 21.35 7.36 1.96
C SER A 124 21.26 7.73 0.47
N GLY A 125 20.52 8.78 0.11
CA GLY A 125 20.07 8.96 -1.27
C GLY A 125 20.38 10.31 -1.90
N ARG A 126 20.63 11.33 -1.09
CA ARG A 126 20.79 12.69 -1.55
C ARG A 126 21.74 13.48 -0.65
N ASP A 127 22.65 14.21 -1.28
CA ASP A 127 23.56 15.12 -0.61
C ASP A 127 22.94 16.51 -0.48
N TYR A 128 22.35 16.79 0.70
CA TYR A 128 21.77 18.10 1.00
C TYR A 128 22.82 19.17 1.33
N THR A 129 24.12 18.84 1.41
CA THR A 129 25.14 19.86 1.72
C THR A 129 25.23 20.95 0.66
N LYS A 130 24.83 20.62 -0.58
CA LYS A 130 24.74 21.55 -1.72
C LYS A 130 23.46 22.39 -1.74
N ASP A 131 22.52 22.06 -0.87
CA ASP A 131 21.20 22.67 -0.78
C ASP A 131 21.07 23.60 0.44
N HIS A 132 22.16 23.83 1.17
CA HIS A 132 22.17 24.68 2.37
C HIS A 132 22.83 26.02 2.12
N ASP A 133 22.27 27.03 2.77
CA ASP A 133 22.83 28.37 2.85
C ASP A 133 23.12 28.92 1.43
N ILE A 134 22.08 28.92 0.60
CA ILE A 134 22.08 29.39 -0.79
C ILE A 134 21.61 30.84 -0.83
N SER A 135 22.26 31.69 -1.62
CA SER A 135 21.86 33.10 -1.74
C SER A 135 20.44 33.23 -2.30
N VAL A 136 19.64 34.13 -1.73
CA VAL A 136 18.33 34.49 -2.31
C VAL A 136 18.47 35.07 -3.72
N LYS A 137 19.66 35.59 -4.08
CA LYS A 137 19.98 36.07 -5.43
C LYS A 137 20.12 34.95 -6.46
N GLY A 138 20.07 33.68 -6.07
CA GLY A 138 20.10 32.53 -6.96
C GLY A 138 21.14 31.47 -6.57
N TYR A 139 21.00 30.30 -7.19
CA TYR A 139 21.91 29.17 -7.07
C TYR A 139 22.83 29.09 -8.30
N GLU A 140 24.14 29.22 -8.09
CA GLU A 140 25.16 29.17 -9.14
C GLU A 140 25.99 27.87 -9.12
N GLY A 141 25.66 26.92 -8.23
CA GLY A 141 26.43 25.68 -8.04
C GLY A 141 26.01 24.54 -8.97
N ASP A 142 26.79 23.45 -8.97
CA ASP A 142 26.49 22.22 -9.71
C ASP A 142 25.94 21.10 -8.81
N GLY A 143 24.88 20.43 -9.26
CA GLY A 143 24.35 19.23 -8.61
C GLY A 143 23.55 19.48 -7.33
N GLY A 144 22.96 20.66 -7.18
CA GLY A 144 21.94 20.93 -6.15
C GLY A 144 20.57 20.40 -6.58
N THR A 145 19.55 20.67 -5.77
CA THR A 145 18.19 20.22 -6.04
C THR A 145 17.56 20.76 -7.31
N TRP A 146 16.66 19.95 -7.89
CA TRP A 146 15.76 20.37 -8.96
C TRP A 146 14.95 21.61 -8.57
N ALA A 147 14.69 21.83 -7.27
CA ALA A 147 14.01 23.03 -6.81
C ALA A 147 14.79 24.32 -7.11
N TRP A 148 16.12 24.26 -7.27
CA TRP A 148 16.93 25.44 -7.61
C TRP A 148 16.73 25.91 -9.04
N THR A 149 16.38 25.01 -9.97
CA THR A 149 16.02 25.39 -11.34
C THR A 149 14.79 26.29 -11.32
N GLY A 150 13.72 25.87 -10.65
CA GLY A 150 12.53 26.70 -10.46
C GLY A 150 12.84 27.98 -9.70
N PHE A 151 13.64 27.90 -8.62
CA PHE A 151 14.03 29.06 -7.81
C PHE A 151 14.72 30.15 -8.63
N ASN A 152 15.69 29.76 -9.48
CA ASN A 152 16.41 30.70 -10.34
C ASN A 152 15.50 31.37 -11.39
N GLN A 153 14.47 30.66 -11.84
CA GLN A 153 13.49 31.16 -12.82
C GLN A 153 12.44 32.08 -12.20
N SER A 154 12.19 32.00 -10.89
CA SER A 154 11.18 32.79 -10.19
C SER A 154 11.72 34.11 -9.61
N GLU A 155 11.87 35.14 -10.45
CA GLU A 155 12.37 36.45 -10.01
C GLU A 155 11.44 37.14 -8.99
N ASN A 156 10.10 37.14 -9.22
CA ASN A 156 9.18 37.79 -8.30
C ASN A 156 9.18 37.11 -6.93
N PHE A 157 9.23 35.78 -6.92
CA PHE A 157 9.32 35.00 -5.69
C PHE A 157 10.59 35.34 -4.89
N ARG A 158 11.76 35.35 -5.55
CA ARG A 158 13.05 35.71 -4.90
C ARG A 158 13.05 37.13 -4.36
N ARG A 159 12.48 38.09 -5.12
CA ARG A 159 12.33 39.46 -4.67
C ARG A 159 11.44 39.56 -3.42
N VAL A 160 10.31 38.85 -3.38
CA VAL A 160 9.41 38.87 -2.21
C VAL A 160 10.03 38.16 -1.00
N LEU A 161 10.81 37.10 -1.20
CA LEU A 161 11.62 36.50 -0.14
C LEU A 161 12.57 37.52 0.48
N GLU A 162 13.34 38.23 -0.35
CA GLU A 162 14.31 39.22 0.11
C GLU A 162 13.64 40.43 0.76
N GLU A 163 12.68 41.06 0.07
CA GLU A 163 12.13 42.35 0.48
C GLU A 163 11.08 42.26 1.58
N ARG A 164 10.19 41.25 1.52
CA ARG A 164 9.08 41.10 2.48
C ARG A 164 9.39 40.11 3.58
N CYS A 165 9.91 38.94 3.22
CA CYS A 165 10.24 37.92 4.22
C CYS A 165 11.58 38.19 4.91
N ARG A 166 12.37 39.15 4.39
CA ARG A 166 13.74 39.47 4.88
C ARG A 166 14.66 38.26 4.84
N ILE A 167 14.47 37.37 3.86
CA ILE A 167 15.26 36.15 3.68
C ILE A 167 16.44 36.45 2.76
N GLU A 168 17.65 36.29 3.26
CA GLU A 168 18.90 36.48 2.51
C GLU A 168 19.49 35.16 2.01
N ARG A 169 19.22 34.08 2.76
CA ARG A 169 19.80 32.75 2.55
C ARG A 169 18.70 31.70 2.65
N CYS A 170 18.56 30.87 1.62
CA CYS A 170 17.61 29.77 1.57
C CYS A 170 18.32 28.44 1.85
N SER A 171 17.60 27.47 2.42
CA SER A 171 18.06 26.09 2.53
C SER A 171 16.93 25.14 2.18
N VAL A 172 17.23 24.14 1.36
CA VAL A 172 16.30 23.05 1.02
C VAL A 172 16.66 21.81 1.83
N THR A 173 15.64 21.20 2.42
CA THR A 173 15.75 19.87 3.02
C THR A 173 14.57 19.00 2.56
N GLN A 174 14.23 17.92 3.26
CA GLN A 174 12.99 17.21 2.99
C GLN A 174 11.87 17.68 3.91
N ILE A 175 10.64 17.68 3.41
CA ILE A 175 9.49 18.00 4.26
C ILE A 175 8.97 16.77 5.01
N GLU A 176 9.28 15.56 4.55
CA GLU A 176 8.80 14.36 5.22
C GLU A 176 9.53 14.10 6.52
N GLY A 177 8.74 14.00 7.58
CA GLY A 177 9.25 13.79 8.92
C GLY A 177 9.97 15.01 9.48
N LEU A 178 9.87 16.21 8.88
CA LEU A 178 10.48 17.43 9.41
C LEU A 178 9.90 17.70 10.80
N PHE A 179 10.75 17.53 11.81
CA PHE A 179 10.42 17.56 13.23
C PHE A 179 11.15 18.73 13.88
N ALA A 180 10.40 19.63 14.50
CA ALA A 180 10.95 20.79 15.21
C ALA A 180 10.09 21.13 16.43
N ARG A 181 10.62 22.02 17.29
CA ARG A 181 9.89 22.48 18.47
C ARG A 181 8.70 23.34 18.06
N LYS A 182 7.64 23.33 18.86
CA LYS A 182 6.46 24.17 18.62
C LYS A 182 6.84 25.65 18.41
N GLN A 183 7.79 26.17 19.18
CA GLN A 183 8.21 27.57 19.09
C GLN A 183 8.78 27.93 17.72
N ASP A 184 9.46 27.00 17.05
CA ASP A 184 9.98 27.22 15.71
C ASP A 184 8.84 27.31 14.69
N TRP A 185 7.81 26.50 14.86
CA TRP A 185 6.60 26.56 14.03
C TRP A 185 5.72 27.77 14.33
N ASP A 186 5.68 28.24 15.58
CA ASP A 186 5.02 29.50 15.96
C ASP A 186 5.64 30.67 15.17
N ILE A 187 6.97 30.72 15.09
CA ILE A 187 7.69 31.74 14.31
C ILE A 187 7.31 31.68 12.82
N ILE A 188 7.19 30.49 12.24
CA ILE A 188 6.76 30.35 10.84
C ILE A 188 5.32 30.86 10.67
N LEU A 189 4.42 30.51 11.59
CA LEU A 189 3.03 30.94 11.56
C LEU A 189 2.89 32.47 11.74
N ASP A 190 3.74 33.09 12.56
CA ASP A 190 3.77 34.54 12.73
C ASP A 190 4.08 35.28 11.41
N HIS A 191 4.77 34.61 10.47
CA HIS A 191 5.07 35.12 9.13
C HIS A 191 4.06 34.68 8.05
N HIS A 192 2.85 34.24 8.44
CA HIS A 192 1.88 33.72 7.47
C HIS A 192 1.47 34.75 6.40
N GLU A 193 1.44 36.05 6.71
CA GLU A 193 1.11 37.10 5.74
C GLU A 193 2.19 37.22 4.66
N GLU A 194 3.47 37.20 5.06
CA GLU A 194 4.63 37.20 4.17
C GLU A 194 4.65 35.92 3.32
N ILE A 195 4.41 34.76 3.94
CA ILE A 195 4.33 33.47 3.24
C ILE A 195 3.17 33.46 2.24
N SER A 196 2.03 34.06 2.57
CA SER A 196 0.90 34.21 1.64
C SER A 196 1.26 35.15 0.48
N ALA A 197 2.06 36.20 0.71
CA ALA A 197 2.53 37.08 -0.36
C ALA A 197 3.43 36.33 -1.37
N LEU A 198 4.23 35.37 -0.92
CA LEU A 198 5.03 34.51 -1.80
C LEU A 198 4.17 33.70 -2.78
N ARG A 199 3.00 33.22 -2.34
CA ARG A 199 2.05 32.52 -3.21
C ARG A 199 1.59 33.39 -4.37
N HIS A 200 1.29 34.66 -4.10
CA HIS A 200 0.90 35.62 -5.12
C HIS A 200 2.05 35.94 -6.08
N ALA A 201 3.28 36.05 -5.56
CA ALA A 201 4.47 36.30 -6.37
C ALA A 201 4.72 35.18 -7.40
N LEU A 202 4.62 33.92 -6.98
CA LEU A 202 4.78 32.76 -7.87
C LEU A 202 3.75 32.72 -9.00
N ALA A 203 2.54 33.23 -8.78
CA ALA A 203 1.51 33.27 -9.82
C ALA A 203 1.76 34.35 -10.89
N GLN A 204 2.68 35.29 -10.63
CA GLN A 204 3.04 36.38 -11.53
C GLN A 204 4.31 36.10 -12.34
N ASP A 205 5.03 35.02 -12.05
CA ASP A 205 6.23 34.66 -12.80
C ASP A 205 5.85 34.09 -14.19
N PRO A 206 6.49 34.58 -15.27
CA PRO A 206 6.06 34.34 -16.66
C PRO A 206 6.37 32.93 -17.17
N ASP A 207 7.38 32.27 -16.61
CA ASP A 207 7.63 30.84 -16.77
C ASP A 207 6.95 30.10 -15.62
N ASP A 208 6.16 29.08 -15.90
CA ASP A 208 5.34 28.38 -14.89
C ASP A 208 6.20 27.54 -13.93
N ALA A 209 6.96 28.22 -13.07
CA ALA A 209 7.84 27.66 -12.07
C ALA A 209 7.06 26.94 -10.96
N ARG A 210 5.72 27.06 -10.93
CA ARG A 210 4.84 26.29 -10.03
C ARG A 210 5.02 24.78 -10.23
N TYR A 211 5.49 24.34 -11.40
CA TYR A 211 5.74 22.93 -11.68
C TYR A 211 7.10 22.42 -11.20
N TYR A 212 8.07 23.28 -10.84
CA TYR A 212 9.46 22.85 -10.58
C TYR A 212 10.08 23.38 -9.27
N MET A 213 9.29 23.91 -8.33
CA MET A 213 9.79 24.35 -7.02
C MET A 213 9.11 23.61 -5.86
N ALA A 214 9.89 22.80 -5.11
CA ALA A 214 9.48 22.26 -3.81
C ALA A 214 9.55 23.32 -2.71
N VAL A 215 8.66 24.31 -2.77
CA VAL A 215 8.62 25.44 -1.83
C VAL A 215 8.52 24.96 -0.38
N GLU A 216 7.72 23.94 -0.11
CA GLU A 216 7.54 23.32 1.21
C GLU A 216 8.83 22.73 1.78
N GLU A 217 9.71 22.20 0.92
CA GLU A 217 11.02 21.65 1.30
C GLU A 217 12.05 22.74 1.58
N MET A 218 11.87 23.94 1.02
CA MET A 218 12.74 25.10 1.21
C MET A 218 12.28 25.99 2.37
N LEU A 219 10.99 26.29 2.43
CA LEU A 219 10.46 27.41 3.19
C LEU A 219 10.63 27.17 4.70
N PHE A 220 10.19 26.01 5.20
CA PHE A 220 10.22 25.77 6.65
C PHE A 220 11.64 25.68 7.19
N SER A 221 12.54 24.94 6.55
CA SER A 221 13.96 24.91 6.93
C SER A 221 14.58 26.29 6.91
N THR A 222 14.28 27.10 5.88
CA THR A 222 14.79 28.48 5.78
C THR A 222 14.33 29.34 6.96
N PHE A 223 13.03 29.35 7.28
CA PHE A 223 12.51 30.12 8.41
C PHE A 223 13.08 29.64 9.76
N ILE A 224 13.21 28.32 9.97
CA ILE A 224 13.78 27.76 11.21
C ILE A 224 15.25 28.16 11.37
N LEU A 225 16.03 28.15 10.28
CA LEU A 225 17.45 28.50 10.30
C LEU A 225 17.70 30.00 10.45
N GLN A 226 16.82 30.83 9.90
CA GLN A 226 17.02 32.28 9.89
C GLN A 226 16.40 32.98 11.10
N PHE A 227 15.20 32.56 11.51
CA PHE A 227 14.42 33.23 12.56
C PHE A 227 14.19 32.37 13.79
N GLY A 228 14.27 31.03 13.65
CA GLY A 228 14.05 30.08 14.72
C GLY A 228 15.30 29.68 15.51
N SER A 229 15.20 28.52 16.15
CA SER A 229 16.23 27.90 16.98
C SER A 229 17.40 27.33 16.17
N LYS A 230 17.28 27.28 14.84
CA LYS A 230 18.20 26.60 13.92
C LYS A 230 18.30 25.09 14.14
N ARG A 231 17.30 24.50 14.80
CA ARG A 231 17.26 23.07 15.11
C ARG A 231 16.00 22.45 14.53
N TYR A 232 16.21 21.48 13.65
CA TYR A 232 15.19 20.54 13.19
C TYR A 232 15.87 19.19 12.95
N THR A 233 15.08 18.12 12.90
CA THR A 233 15.54 16.80 12.49
C THR A 233 14.48 16.12 11.62
N HIS A 234 14.75 14.91 11.18
CA HIS A 234 13.86 14.15 10.32
C HIS A 234 13.56 12.77 10.90
N LEU A 235 12.28 12.44 10.96
CA LEU A 235 11.80 11.13 11.37
C LEU A 235 11.62 10.15 10.20
N CYS A 236 11.61 10.69 8.98
CA CYS A 236 11.33 9.93 7.77
C CYS A 236 12.59 9.66 6.97
N TYR A 237 12.76 8.43 6.56
CA TYR A 237 13.81 8.02 5.63
C TYR A 237 13.29 7.99 4.19
N MET A 238 14.05 8.56 3.25
CA MET A 238 13.67 8.62 1.84
C MET A 238 14.57 7.77 0.93
N PHE A 239 13.94 6.96 0.10
CA PHE A 239 14.61 6.22 -0.98
C PHE A 239 14.66 7.08 -2.25
N TRP A 240 15.82 7.70 -2.54
CA TRP A 240 16.00 8.59 -3.70
C TRP A 240 16.66 7.94 -4.93
N ASN A 241 17.16 6.70 -4.83
CA ASN A 241 17.71 5.98 -6.00
C ASN A 241 16.55 5.50 -6.89
N GLY A 242 16.72 5.50 -8.22
CA GLY A 242 15.66 5.39 -9.25
C GLY A 242 14.74 4.15 -9.27
N LEU A 243 14.71 3.36 -8.20
CA LEU A 243 13.72 2.31 -7.90
C LEU A 243 12.94 2.62 -6.60
N GLY A 244 12.99 3.88 -6.13
CA GLY A 244 12.67 4.34 -4.78
C GLY A 244 11.23 4.07 -4.34
N ARG A 245 10.94 2.81 -4.01
CA ARG A 245 9.72 2.32 -3.38
C ARG A 245 10.12 1.51 -2.16
N VAL A 246 9.34 1.64 -1.09
CA VAL A 246 9.48 0.73 0.05
C VAL A 246 8.84 -0.59 -0.32
N GLY A 247 9.65 -1.65 -0.46
CA GLY A 247 9.18 -3.02 -0.61
C GLY A 247 9.30 -3.81 0.70
N PRO A 248 8.81 -5.06 0.73
CA PRO A 248 9.02 -5.92 1.89
C PRO A 248 10.51 -6.24 2.14
N THR A 249 11.33 -6.19 1.09
CA THR A 249 12.79 -6.35 1.21
C THR A 249 13.36 -5.24 2.09
N GLU A 250 13.06 -3.98 1.78
CA GLU A 250 13.54 -2.81 2.53
C GLU A 250 13.05 -2.85 3.98
N LEU A 251 11.80 -3.28 4.22
CA LEU A 251 11.24 -3.45 5.58
C LEU A 251 11.97 -4.50 6.44
N LEU A 252 12.59 -5.49 5.79
CA LEU A 252 13.33 -6.58 6.43
C LEU A 252 14.83 -6.32 6.48
N THR A 253 15.37 -5.52 5.56
CA THR A 253 16.83 -5.35 5.41
C THR A 253 17.31 -3.96 5.78
N VAL A 254 16.89 -2.94 5.05
CA VAL A 254 17.43 -1.58 5.19
C VAL A 254 16.82 -0.86 6.40
N LEU A 255 15.50 -0.85 6.49
CA LEU A 255 14.76 -0.05 7.48
C LEU A 255 15.03 -0.45 8.94
N PRO A 256 15.15 -1.74 9.31
CA PRO A 256 15.48 -2.13 10.68
C PRO A 256 16.84 -1.60 11.17
N ASP A 257 17.80 -1.47 10.24
CA ASP A 257 19.18 -1.10 10.55
C ASP A 257 19.41 0.43 10.54
N LEU A 258 18.37 1.22 10.23
CA LEU A 258 18.45 2.68 10.27
C LEU A 258 18.65 3.22 11.70
N PRO A 259 19.34 4.36 11.87
CA PRO A 259 19.47 5.07 13.15
C PRO A 259 18.12 5.25 13.87
N SER A 260 18.06 5.06 15.20
CA SER A 260 16.78 4.92 15.95
C SER A 260 15.80 6.08 15.80
N HIS A 261 16.27 7.28 15.47
CA HIS A 261 15.42 8.45 15.24
C HIS A 261 14.55 8.31 13.97
N PHE A 262 14.95 7.53 12.97
CA PHE A 262 14.11 7.25 11.80
C PHE A 262 13.05 6.20 12.14
N CYS A 263 11.78 6.56 12.08
CA CYS A 263 10.67 5.63 12.35
C CYS A 263 9.66 5.54 11.20
N CYS A 264 9.73 6.47 10.25
CA CYS A 264 8.95 6.47 9.02
C CYS A 264 9.85 6.25 7.80
N ALA A 265 9.27 5.71 6.73
CA ALA A 265 9.91 5.69 5.43
C ALA A 265 8.95 6.21 4.35
N LYS A 266 9.48 6.90 3.34
CA LYS A 266 8.70 7.40 2.20
C LYS A 266 8.87 6.49 0.99
N TRP A 267 7.84 6.55 0.14
CA TRP A 267 7.60 5.80 -1.08
C TRP A 267 6.94 4.45 -0.88
N PHE A 268 6.06 4.37 0.11
CA PHE A 268 5.00 3.36 0.09
C PHE A 268 4.04 3.64 -1.09
N ASP A 269 3.50 2.57 -1.67
CA ASP A 269 2.46 2.71 -2.68
C ASP A 269 1.11 2.99 -1.99
N ARG A 270 0.30 3.85 -2.58
CA ARG A 270 -0.91 4.42 -1.96
C ARG A 270 -2.13 3.53 -2.20
N GLN A 271 -1.90 2.23 -2.19
CA GLN A 271 -2.89 1.21 -2.48
C GLN A 271 -2.95 0.24 -1.31
N ILE A 272 -4.16 -0.14 -0.90
CA ILE A 272 -4.34 -1.16 0.14
C ILE A 272 -3.74 -2.52 -0.26
N ALA A 273 -3.62 -2.75 -1.56
CA ALA A 273 -3.04 -3.94 -2.15
C ALA A 273 -1.49 -3.98 -2.11
N ASP A 274 -0.83 -2.88 -1.76
CA ASP A 274 0.63 -2.83 -1.71
C ASP A 274 1.17 -3.72 -0.58
N PRO A 275 2.07 -4.69 -0.88
CA PRO A 275 2.61 -5.58 0.14
C PRO A 275 3.31 -4.85 1.28
N ALA A 276 4.08 -3.80 1.00
CA ALA A 276 4.80 -3.07 2.03
C ALA A 276 3.86 -2.28 2.94
N SER A 277 2.90 -1.56 2.36
CA SER A 277 1.87 -0.82 3.10
C SER A 277 1.00 -1.74 3.94
N THR A 278 0.63 -2.91 3.42
CA THR A 278 -0.13 -3.93 4.16
C THR A 278 0.65 -4.47 5.35
N LEU A 279 1.95 -4.74 5.16
CA LEU A 279 2.83 -5.26 6.22
C LEU A 279 2.95 -4.30 7.40
N VAL A 280 2.88 -2.98 7.18
CA VAL A 280 2.97 -1.99 8.26
C VAL A 280 1.60 -1.45 8.70
N GLY A 281 0.58 -1.56 7.87
CA GLY A 281 -0.76 -0.99 8.12
C GLY A 281 -1.76 -1.93 8.75
N THR A 282 -1.57 -3.25 8.67
CA THR A 282 -2.50 -4.27 9.22
C THR A 282 -1.89 -5.06 10.39
N ASP A 283 -2.71 -5.57 11.31
CA ASP A 283 -2.23 -6.40 12.42
C ASP A 283 -1.55 -7.70 11.96
N ALA A 284 -2.15 -8.37 10.97
CA ALA A 284 -1.60 -9.58 10.38
C ALA A 284 -0.25 -9.31 9.69
N GLY A 285 -0.19 -8.26 8.87
CA GLY A 285 1.04 -7.84 8.20
C GLY A 285 2.16 -7.53 9.18
N ARG A 286 1.86 -6.81 10.27
CA ARG A 286 2.84 -6.47 11.30
C ARG A 286 3.33 -7.69 12.07
N SER A 287 2.43 -8.62 12.36
CA SER A 287 2.78 -9.90 13.00
C SER A 287 3.73 -10.72 12.12
N LEU A 288 3.46 -10.77 10.81
CA LEU A 288 4.34 -11.41 9.83
C LEU A 288 5.71 -10.72 9.77
N LEU A 289 5.73 -9.38 9.68
CA LEU A 289 6.97 -8.60 9.66
C LEU A 289 7.81 -8.86 10.93
N ALA A 290 7.17 -8.90 12.09
CA ALA A 290 7.83 -9.21 13.36
C ALA A 290 8.42 -10.62 13.34
N ALA A 291 7.65 -11.64 12.94
CA ALA A 291 8.11 -13.03 12.85
C ALA A 291 9.33 -13.19 11.93
N CYS A 292 9.35 -12.48 10.80
CA CYS A 292 10.46 -12.50 9.84
C CYS A 292 11.75 -11.89 10.40
N ARG A 293 11.65 -10.94 11.35
CA ARG A 293 12.83 -10.30 11.97
C ARG A 293 13.56 -11.20 12.97
N VAL A 294 12.87 -12.15 13.60
CA VAL A 294 13.44 -12.98 14.69
C VAL A 294 14.13 -14.26 14.20
N ALA A 295 13.97 -14.65 12.93
CA ALA A 295 14.47 -15.93 12.41
C ALA A 295 15.40 -15.76 11.19
N PRO A 296 16.73 -15.76 11.37
CA PRO A 296 17.72 -15.56 10.30
C PRO A 296 17.58 -16.54 9.13
N ALA A 297 17.25 -17.80 9.42
CA ALA A 297 17.04 -18.85 8.41
C ALA A 297 15.73 -18.67 7.61
N LYS A 298 14.72 -18.01 8.18
CA LYS A 298 13.48 -17.65 7.45
C LYS A 298 13.70 -16.42 6.56
N ARG A 299 14.53 -15.47 7.00
CA ARG A 299 14.87 -14.27 6.23
C ARG A 299 15.57 -14.60 4.91
N SER A 300 16.51 -15.54 4.88
CA SER A 300 17.18 -15.96 3.63
C SER A 300 16.26 -16.72 2.67
N VAL A 301 15.38 -17.59 3.18
CA VAL A 301 14.38 -18.33 2.37
C VAL A 301 13.32 -17.37 1.81
N LEU A 302 12.83 -16.43 2.62
CA LEU A 302 11.85 -15.44 2.20
C LEU A 302 12.46 -14.42 1.23
N LEU A 303 13.69 -13.94 1.47
CA LEU A 303 14.40 -13.10 0.51
C LEU A 303 14.71 -13.86 -0.79
N ALA A 304 15.00 -15.16 -0.74
CA ALA A 304 15.17 -15.98 -1.94
C ALA A 304 13.85 -16.19 -2.68
N GLN A 305 12.72 -16.34 -1.97
CA GLN A 305 11.39 -16.42 -2.57
C GLN A 305 10.99 -15.07 -3.17
N MET A 306 11.14 -13.97 -2.45
CA MET A 306 10.89 -12.61 -2.93
C MET A 306 11.77 -12.25 -4.12
N ARG A 307 13.07 -12.57 -4.07
CA ARG A 307 14.00 -12.33 -5.17
C ARG A 307 13.66 -13.19 -6.39
N LYS A 308 13.28 -14.46 -6.21
CA LYS A 308 12.76 -15.29 -7.32
C LYS A 308 11.46 -14.72 -7.90
N SER A 309 10.57 -14.18 -7.08
CA SER A 309 9.36 -13.51 -7.54
C SER A 309 9.68 -12.20 -8.28
N ILE A 310 10.68 -11.42 -7.86
CA ILE A 310 11.12 -10.19 -8.52
C ILE A 310 11.92 -10.48 -9.81
N GLU A 311 12.77 -11.50 -9.83
CA GLU A 311 13.49 -11.95 -11.03
C GLU A 311 12.52 -12.52 -12.08
N ALA A 312 11.45 -13.21 -11.65
CA ALA A 312 10.36 -13.62 -12.54
C ALA A 312 9.56 -12.42 -13.10
N LEU A 313 9.47 -11.31 -12.35
CA LEU A 313 8.84 -10.07 -12.81
C LEU A 313 9.76 -9.23 -13.73
N GLY A 314 11.08 -9.32 -13.58
CA GLY A 314 12.07 -8.56 -14.36
C GLY A 314 12.54 -9.23 -15.66
N ALA A 315 12.26 -10.53 -15.85
CA ALA A 315 12.64 -11.26 -17.06
C ALA A 315 11.71 -11.03 -18.27
N GLY A 316 10.61 -10.30 -18.08
CA GLY A 316 9.72 -9.87 -19.16
C GLY A 316 10.24 -8.59 -19.81
N GLY A 317 11.03 -8.73 -20.89
CA GLY A 317 11.37 -7.61 -21.76
C GLY A 317 10.10 -6.90 -22.24
N TYR A 318 10.05 -5.59 -22.01
CA TYR A 318 8.99 -4.73 -22.50
C TYR A 318 9.17 -4.53 -24.01
N GLU A 319 8.35 -5.16 -24.85
CA GLU A 319 8.20 -4.79 -26.27
C GLU A 319 6.81 -4.16 -26.51
N PRO A 320 6.70 -3.03 -27.23
CA PRO A 320 5.47 -2.24 -27.26
C PRO A 320 4.38 -2.74 -28.20
N ASP A 321 4.62 -3.71 -29.09
CA ASP A 321 3.75 -3.92 -30.26
C ASP A 321 3.39 -5.40 -30.53
N ALA A 322 2.73 -6.08 -29.59
CA ALA A 322 2.09 -7.37 -29.87
C ALA A 322 0.64 -7.44 -29.38
N GLU A 323 -0.27 -7.73 -30.31
CA GLU A 323 -1.70 -7.94 -30.11
C GLU A 323 -2.04 -9.36 -29.62
N ILE A 324 -2.91 -9.39 -28.60
CA ILE A 324 -3.90 -10.41 -28.18
C ILE A 324 -3.39 -11.81 -27.73
N SER A 325 -3.02 -11.89 -26.45
CA SER A 325 -2.94 -13.13 -25.66
C SER A 325 -3.88 -13.02 -24.44
N ILE A 326 -4.57 -14.13 -24.13
CA ILE A 326 -5.50 -14.31 -22.99
C ILE A 326 -4.88 -13.92 -21.64
N ALA A 327 -3.55 -13.88 -21.56
CA ALA A 327 -2.76 -13.38 -20.42
C ALA A 327 -3.06 -11.92 -20.01
N ARG A 328 -3.72 -11.11 -20.84
CA ARG A 328 -4.09 -9.72 -20.49
C ARG A 328 -5.25 -9.60 -19.49
N HIS A 329 -6.00 -10.67 -19.23
CA HIS A 329 -7.24 -10.55 -18.44
C HIS A 329 -7.13 -10.95 -16.96
N TRP A 330 -6.01 -11.52 -16.50
CA TRP A 330 -5.75 -11.76 -15.07
C TRP A 330 -4.84 -10.72 -14.41
N ASN A 331 -3.94 -10.08 -15.16
CA ASN A 331 -3.00 -9.08 -14.64
C ASN A 331 -3.62 -7.71 -14.31
N ALA A 332 -4.94 -7.56 -14.44
CA ALA A 332 -5.70 -6.35 -14.10
C ALA A 332 -6.61 -6.56 -12.88
N LEU A 333 -6.16 -7.34 -11.90
CA LEU A 333 -6.72 -7.35 -10.54
C LEU A 333 -5.76 -6.61 -9.61
N PRO A 334 -6.23 -5.58 -8.87
CA PRO A 334 -5.44 -4.97 -7.81
C PRO A 334 -5.11 -6.05 -6.76
N GLY A 335 -3.81 -6.32 -6.54
CA GLY A 335 -3.34 -7.04 -5.36
C GLY A 335 -2.99 -8.53 -5.46
N TRP A 336 -2.52 -9.03 -6.60
CA TRP A 336 -1.96 -10.39 -6.64
C TRP A 336 -0.58 -10.46 -7.30
N THR A 337 0.44 -10.82 -6.52
CA THR A 337 1.73 -11.35 -7.01
C THR A 337 1.90 -12.77 -6.46
N GLY A 338 2.39 -13.68 -7.30
CA GLY A 338 2.37 -15.13 -7.05
C GLY A 338 3.00 -15.59 -5.73
N ARG A 339 2.39 -16.66 -5.18
CA ARG A 339 2.70 -17.40 -3.95
C ARG A 339 2.32 -16.71 -2.64
N VAL A 340 1.13 -17.04 -2.13
CA VAL A 340 0.79 -16.86 -0.72
C VAL A 340 1.05 -18.17 0.02
N LEU A 341 2.06 -18.20 0.88
CA LEU A 341 2.17 -19.18 1.95
C LEU A 341 1.26 -18.69 3.08
N VAL A 342 0.01 -19.17 3.13
CA VAL A 342 -0.86 -18.94 4.29
C VAL A 342 -0.41 -19.92 5.39
N GLU A 343 0.66 -19.59 6.10
CA GLU A 343 0.89 -20.14 7.45
C GLU A 343 0.34 -19.11 8.43
N GLY A 344 -0.91 -19.29 8.83
CA GLY A 344 -1.54 -18.50 9.88
C GLY A 344 -2.56 -19.34 10.60
N GLN A 345 -2.36 -19.56 11.90
CA GLN A 345 -3.40 -20.05 12.80
C GLN A 345 -4.58 -19.07 12.75
N ILE A 346 -5.63 -19.45 12.04
CA ILE A 346 -6.90 -18.75 12.08
C ILE A 346 -7.55 -19.08 13.43
N ASN A 347 -7.34 -18.23 14.44
CA ASN A 347 -7.97 -18.38 15.75
C ASN A 347 -9.42 -17.88 15.68
N LEU A 348 -10.33 -18.75 15.22
CA LEU A 348 -11.77 -18.48 15.05
C LEU A 348 -12.54 -18.25 16.36
N GLY A 349 -11.88 -18.26 17.52
CA GLY A 349 -12.50 -18.04 18.84
C GLY A 349 -13.08 -16.64 19.09
N ARG A 350 -13.08 -15.74 18.10
CA ARG A 350 -13.69 -14.40 18.20
C ARG A 350 -14.67 -14.04 17.07
N GLN A 351 -15.01 -14.98 16.18
CA GLN A 351 -16.18 -14.83 15.29
C GLN A 351 -17.35 -15.68 15.82
N SER A 352 -17.74 -15.43 17.06
CA SER A 352 -19.12 -15.67 17.47
C SER A 352 -19.98 -14.64 16.73
N GLU A 353 -20.96 -15.14 15.96
CA GLU A 353 -21.99 -14.39 15.20
C GLU A 353 -21.62 -13.92 13.79
N THR A 354 -21.32 -14.85 12.87
CA THR A 354 -21.95 -14.81 11.54
C THR A 354 -22.05 -16.23 10.98
N ILE A 355 -23.13 -16.93 11.30
CA ILE A 355 -23.73 -17.79 10.30
C ILE A 355 -24.13 -16.82 9.18
N ILE A 356 -23.53 -16.97 7.99
CA ILE A 356 -23.83 -16.10 6.86
C ILE A 356 -25.21 -16.50 6.33
N ASP A 357 -26.26 -16.03 7.01
CA ASP A 357 -27.65 -16.07 6.55
C ASP A 357 -28.07 -14.77 5.86
N ASP A 358 -27.19 -13.78 5.73
CA ASP A 358 -27.44 -12.56 4.95
C ASP A 358 -26.10 -11.98 4.47
N VAL A 359 -25.78 -12.15 3.18
CA VAL A 359 -24.83 -11.27 2.47
C VAL A 359 -25.67 -10.20 1.79
N PRO A 360 -25.76 -8.96 2.32
CA PRO A 360 -26.72 -7.97 1.82
C PRO A 360 -26.29 -7.32 0.50
N GLN A 361 -25.10 -7.63 -0.03
CA GLN A 361 -24.59 -7.05 -1.27
C GLN A 361 -23.76 -8.05 -2.08
N PRO A 362 -23.85 -8.04 -3.42
CA PRO A 362 -23.10 -8.96 -4.27
C PRO A 362 -21.61 -8.79 -4.02
N VAL A 363 -20.91 -9.88 -3.70
CA VAL A 363 -19.45 -9.93 -3.83
C VAL A 363 -19.17 -9.62 -5.31
N GLU A 364 -18.42 -8.56 -5.61
CA GLU A 364 -17.96 -8.28 -6.97
C GLU A 364 -17.02 -9.42 -7.42
N ALA A 365 -17.65 -10.46 -7.94
CA ALA A 365 -17.10 -11.80 -8.00
C ALA A 365 -16.25 -12.00 -9.25
N PHE A 366 -14.95 -11.77 -9.08
CA PHE A 366 -13.88 -12.32 -9.91
C PHE A 366 -12.61 -12.67 -9.11
N ALA A 367 -12.58 -12.42 -7.80
CA ALA A 367 -11.45 -12.76 -6.92
C ALA A 367 -11.63 -14.18 -6.35
N PRO A 368 -10.58 -15.03 -6.32
CA PRO A 368 -10.61 -16.28 -5.58
C PRO A 368 -11.01 -16.06 -4.12
N PHE A 369 -11.95 -16.85 -3.61
CA PHE A 369 -12.36 -16.78 -2.20
C PHE A 369 -12.46 -18.18 -1.60
N PHE A 370 -12.31 -18.28 -0.29
CA PHE A 370 -12.42 -19.54 0.44
C PHE A 370 -13.62 -19.50 1.38
N LEU A 371 -14.54 -20.47 1.26
CA LEU A 371 -15.61 -20.64 2.24
C LEU A 371 -15.39 -21.90 3.06
N THR A 372 -15.37 -21.73 4.39
CA THR A 372 -15.23 -22.82 5.35
C THR A 372 -16.56 -23.56 5.52
N GLU A 373 -16.57 -24.90 5.55
CA GLU A 373 -17.80 -25.64 5.93
C GLU A 373 -18.01 -25.68 7.46
N GLN A 374 -16.95 -25.52 8.26
CA GLN A 374 -17.01 -25.57 9.72
C GLN A 374 -16.41 -24.30 10.33
N SER A 375 -17.19 -23.20 10.27
CA SER A 375 -16.81 -21.85 10.74
C SER A 375 -16.40 -21.74 12.22
N HIS A 376 -16.55 -22.81 13.00
CA HIS A 376 -16.34 -22.82 14.44
C HIS A 376 -15.04 -23.53 14.87
N ARG A 377 -14.17 -23.95 13.93
CA ARG A 377 -12.93 -24.70 14.26
C ARG A 377 -11.69 -24.10 13.59
N PRO A 378 -10.64 -23.76 14.35
CA PRO A 378 -9.40 -23.25 13.78
C PRO A 378 -8.77 -24.30 12.85
N PHE A 379 -8.27 -23.85 11.70
CA PHE A 379 -7.54 -24.66 10.73
C PHE A 379 -6.49 -23.78 10.04
N ASP A 380 -5.36 -24.37 9.66
CA ASP A 380 -4.38 -23.74 8.77
C ASP A 380 -4.69 -24.19 7.34
N LEU A 381 -4.48 -23.32 6.36
CA LEU A 381 -4.75 -23.61 4.95
C LEU A 381 -3.59 -23.09 4.13
N SER A 382 -2.93 -23.93 3.35
CA SER A 382 -1.89 -23.51 2.41
C SER A 382 -2.36 -23.78 0.99
N ILE A 383 -2.39 -22.73 0.16
CA ILE A 383 -2.77 -22.81 -1.26
C ILE A 383 -1.64 -22.23 -2.12
N SER A 384 -1.16 -23.02 -3.08
CA SER A 384 -0.24 -22.59 -4.12
C SER A 384 -0.95 -22.70 -5.46
N MET A 385 -1.01 -21.60 -6.21
CA MET A 385 -1.48 -21.59 -7.59
C MET A 385 -0.36 -21.12 -8.51
N THR A 386 -0.14 -21.79 -9.63
CA THR A 386 0.93 -21.49 -10.58
C THR A 386 0.39 -21.61 -12.00
N GLU A 387 0.54 -20.56 -12.78
CA GLU A 387 0.13 -20.54 -14.18
C GLU A 387 1.13 -21.33 -15.04
N GLY A 388 0.63 -22.21 -15.89
CA GLY A 388 1.39 -22.96 -16.89
C GLY A 388 0.78 -22.80 -18.28
N GLU A 389 1.44 -23.35 -19.30
CA GLU A 389 1.06 -23.16 -20.72
C GLU A 389 -0.39 -23.59 -21.04
N ASP A 390 -0.92 -24.60 -20.34
CA ASP A 390 -2.24 -25.20 -20.62
C ASP A 390 -3.26 -25.08 -19.47
N GLY A 391 -2.98 -24.25 -18.45
CA GLY A 391 -3.91 -24.02 -17.34
C GLY A 391 -3.27 -23.62 -16.02
N LEU A 392 -4.09 -23.59 -14.97
CA LEU A 392 -3.73 -23.19 -13.62
C LEU A 392 -3.43 -24.43 -12.77
N GLN A 393 -2.17 -24.62 -12.37
CA GLN A 393 -1.81 -25.64 -11.40
C GLN A 393 -2.17 -25.18 -9.99
N ILE A 394 -2.86 -26.02 -9.22
CA ILE A 394 -3.38 -25.73 -7.88
C ILE A 394 -2.90 -26.83 -6.93
N VAL A 395 -2.31 -26.41 -5.82
CA VAL A 395 -1.94 -27.28 -4.69
C VAL A 395 -2.51 -26.67 -3.43
N ALA A 396 -3.53 -27.29 -2.84
CA ALA A 396 -4.16 -26.84 -1.60
C ALA A 396 -4.05 -27.90 -0.51
N THR A 397 -3.78 -27.49 0.73
CA THR A 397 -3.75 -28.39 1.88
C THR A 397 -4.29 -27.66 3.11
N GLY A 398 -5.19 -28.29 3.84
CA GLY A 398 -5.61 -27.83 5.16
C GLY A 398 -4.84 -28.58 6.26
N LEU A 399 -4.77 -28.01 7.45
CA LEU A 399 -4.29 -28.65 8.67
C LEU A 399 -5.24 -28.34 9.82
N TYR A 400 -5.89 -29.38 10.36
CA TYR A 400 -6.64 -29.27 11.61
C TYR A 400 -5.74 -29.54 12.82
N PRO A 401 -5.93 -28.82 13.94
CA PRO A 401 -5.27 -29.12 15.21
C PRO A 401 -5.64 -30.50 15.79
N ASP A 402 -6.86 -30.99 15.52
CA ASP A 402 -7.32 -32.33 15.92
C ASP A 402 -7.05 -33.35 14.81
N GLU A 403 -6.18 -34.32 15.09
CA GLU A 403 -5.81 -35.39 14.15
C GLU A 403 -7.01 -36.24 13.71
N ARG A 404 -8.08 -36.30 14.51
CA ARG A 404 -9.30 -37.06 14.16
C ARG A 404 -10.07 -36.44 13.00
N LEU A 405 -9.76 -35.19 12.64
CA LEU A 405 -10.39 -34.43 11.56
C LEU A 405 -9.49 -34.33 10.32
N SER A 406 -8.38 -35.07 10.28
CA SER A 406 -7.39 -34.98 9.20
C SER A 406 -7.97 -35.21 7.79
N THR A 407 -9.07 -35.95 7.68
CA THR A 407 -9.72 -36.24 6.39
C THR A 407 -10.98 -35.40 6.16
N ALA A 408 -11.32 -34.52 7.11
CA ALA A 408 -12.49 -33.67 7.00
C ALA A 408 -12.27 -32.57 5.95
N LEU A 409 -13.37 -32.19 5.30
CA LEU A 409 -13.41 -31.05 4.40
C LEU A 409 -13.31 -29.76 5.21
N ALA A 410 -12.30 -28.94 4.92
CA ALA A 410 -12.10 -27.63 5.52
C ALA A 410 -12.99 -26.56 4.88
N GLY A 411 -13.18 -26.66 3.58
CA GLY A 411 -13.96 -25.72 2.81
C GLY A 411 -13.63 -25.82 1.33
N TYR A 412 -14.08 -24.83 0.57
CA TYR A 412 -13.89 -24.77 -0.87
C TYR A 412 -13.14 -23.51 -1.27
N LEU A 413 -12.15 -23.67 -2.13
CA LEU A 413 -11.53 -22.58 -2.88
C LEU A 413 -12.37 -22.34 -4.14
N TYR A 414 -13.07 -21.21 -4.20
CA TYR A 414 -13.87 -20.83 -5.35
C TYR A 414 -13.03 -20.03 -6.35
N LEU A 415 -13.08 -20.45 -7.61
CA LEU A 415 -12.36 -19.82 -8.71
C LEU A 415 -13.34 -19.46 -9.82
N SER A 416 -13.42 -18.18 -10.16
CA SER A 416 -14.27 -17.65 -11.23
C SER A 416 -13.44 -17.31 -12.46
N CYS A 417 -14.02 -17.49 -13.65
CA CYS A 417 -13.43 -16.99 -14.89
C CYS A 417 -14.12 -15.69 -15.32
N ARG A 418 -13.36 -14.76 -15.91
CA ARG A 418 -13.90 -13.49 -16.44
C ARG A 418 -14.66 -13.66 -17.76
N VAL A 419 -14.41 -14.76 -18.47
CA VAL A 419 -15.09 -15.12 -19.71
C VAL A 419 -16.16 -16.17 -19.43
N PRO A 420 -17.26 -16.21 -20.20
CA PRO A 420 -18.27 -17.25 -20.09
C PRO A 420 -17.64 -18.64 -20.27
N VAL A 421 -17.75 -19.49 -19.23
CA VAL A 421 -17.19 -20.84 -19.24
C VAL A 421 -18.26 -21.83 -19.68
N SER A 422 -17.92 -22.69 -20.64
CA SER A 422 -18.75 -23.83 -21.05
C SER A 422 -18.39 -25.10 -20.29
N GLU A 423 -17.12 -25.27 -19.91
CA GLU A 423 -16.62 -26.45 -19.22
C GLU A 423 -15.41 -26.10 -18.34
N PHE A 424 -15.38 -26.61 -17.11
CA PHE A 424 -14.20 -26.66 -16.26
C PHE A 424 -13.57 -28.05 -16.36
N ILE A 425 -12.24 -28.11 -16.49
CA ILE A 425 -11.49 -29.36 -16.62
C ILE A 425 -10.47 -29.43 -15.48
N LEU A 426 -10.62 -30.43 -14.61
CA LEU A 426 -9.67 -30.72 -13.53
C LEU A 426 -8.81 -31.92 -13.90
N SER A 427 -7.51 -31.71 -14.06
CA SER A 427 -6.52 -32.74 -14.39
C SER A 427 -5.75 -33.18 -13.14
N PHE A 428 -5.54 -34.48 -12.96
CA PHE A 428 -4.88 -35.08 -11.81
C PHE A 428 -3.83 -36.11 -12.24
N ASP A 429 -2.74 -36.20 -11.47
CA ASP A 429 -1.67 -37.17 -11.72
C ASP A 429 -1.98 -38.58 -11.19
N SER A 430 -3.13 -38.77 -10.51
CA SER A 430 -3.56 -40.08 -10.01
C SER A 430 -5.08 -40.22 -9.94
N HIS A 431 -5.58 -41.44 -10.19
CA HIS A 431 -7.00 -41.78 -10.01
C HIS A 431 -7.47 -41.59 -8.56
N ASP A 432 -6.62 -41.88 -7.58
CA ASP A 432 -6.97 -41.73 -6.17
C ASP A 432 -7.25 -40.26 -5.80
N SER A 433 -6.44 -39.32 -6.31
CA SER A 433 -6.69 -37.89 -6.15
C SER A 433 -7.96 -37.44 -6.86
N ALA A 434 -8.15 -37.87 -8.11
CA ALA A 434 -9.34 -37.53 -8.90
C ALA A 434 -10.63 -38.01 -8.20
N ARG A 435 -10.67 -39.26 -7.78
CA ARG A 435 -11.86 -39.89 -7.17
C ARG A 435 -12.28 -39.25 -5.85
N ARG A 436 -11.33 -38.75 -5.06
CA ARG A 436 -11.60 -38.06 -3.78
C ARG A 436 -12.26 -36.71 -3.96
N ILE A 437 -11.98 -36.03 -5.06
CA ILE A 437 -12.45 -34.68 -5.34
C ILE A 437 -13.68 -34.71 -6.25
N ALA A 438 -13.83 -35.74 -7.09
CA ALA A 438 -14.85 -35.86 -8.12
C ALA A 438 -16.28 -35.52 -7.65
N GLU A 439 -16.68 -36.06 -6.50
CA GLU A 439 -18.04 -35.93 -5.94
C GLU A 439 -18.22 -34.73 -5.00
N ARG A 440 -17.18 -33.90 -4.87
CA ARG A 440 -17.12 -32.77 -3.93
C ARG A 440 -16.81 -31.45 -4.64
N ILE A 441 -16.94 -31.40 -5.96
CA ILE A 441 -16.85 -30.14 -6.68
C ILE A 441 -18.17 -29.40 -6.55
N VAL A 442 -18.07 -28.08 -6.36
CA VAL A 442 -19.21 -27.20 -6.28
C VAL A 442 -19.19 -26.24 -7.48
N LEU A 443 -20.32 -26.02 -8.11
CA LEU A 443 -20.53 -24.86 -8.97
C LEU A 443 -21.32 -23.82 -8.18
N TYR A 444 -20.79 -22.61 -8.11
CA TYR A 444 -21.38 -21.48 -7.40
C TYR A 444 -21.78 -20.42 -8.41
N ASP A 445 -23.06 -20.07 -8.46
CA ASP A 445 -23.54 -18.91 -9.19
C ASP A 445 -23.46 -17.66 -8.31
N ASN A 446 -23.21 -16.51 -8.92
CA ASN A 446 -23.18 -15.23 -8.19
C ASN A 446 -24.51 -14.83 -7.53
N GLN A 447 -25.59 -15.62 -7.68
CA GLN A 447 -26.86 -15.46 -6.99
C GLN A 447 -26.93 -16.29 -5.69
N HIS A 448 -25.78 -16.79 -5.23
CA HIS A 448 -25.61 -17.51 -3.96
C HIS A 448 -26.21 -18.92 -3.97
N HIS A 449 -26.51 -19.47 -5.15
CA HIS A 449 -26.80 -20.89 -5.27
C HIS A 449 -25.49 -21.65 -5.50
N TYR A 450 -25.26 -22.64 -4.64
CA TYR A 450 -24.18 -23.60 -4.84
C TYR A 450 -24.78 -24.99 -5.08
N THR A 451 -24.24 -25.70 -6.06
CA THR A 451 -24.64 -27.06 -6.37
C THR A 451 -23.41 -27.95 -6.36
N VAL A 452 -23.46 -29.02 -5.56
CA VAL A 452 -22.45 -30.08 -5.64
C VAL A 452 -22.68 -30.84 -6.95
N VAL A 453 -21.66 -30.94 -7.78
CA VAL A 453 -21.73 -31.56 -9.10
C VAL A 453 -20.79 -32.76 -9.19
N ALA A 454 -21.24 -33.79 -9.88
CA ALA A 454 -20.40 -34.89 -10.34
C ALA A 454 -19.80 -34.53 -11.72
N PRO A 455 -18.64 -35.08 -12.09
CA PRO A 455 -18.08 -34.85 -13.41
C PRO A 455 -19.02 -35.43 -14.49
N ASP A 456 -19.27 -34.66 -15.55
CA ASP A 456 -20.05 -35.11 -16.70
C ASP A 456 -19.28 -36.14 -17.52
N ARG A 457 -17.94 -36.06 -17.49
CA ARG A 457 -17.06 -37.01 -18.18
C ARG A 457 -15.71 -37.14 -17.47
N GLU A 458 -15.16 -38.35 -17.48
CA GLU A 458 -13.76 -38.64 -17.14
C GLU A 458 -13.00 -39.07 -18.40
N THR A 459 -11.80 -38.53 -18.61
CA THR A 459 -10.91 -38.90 -19.73
C THR A 459 -9.48 -39.02 -19.25
N GLU A 460 -8.66 -39.79 -19.94
CA GLU A 460 -7.22 -39.90 -19.65
C GLU A 460 -6.38 -39.38 -20.83
N ARG A 461 -5.40 -38.50 -20.57
CA ARG A 461 -4.50 -37.98 -21.60
C ARG A 461 -3.12 -37.72 -21.02
N GLY A 462 -2.09 -38.33 -21.62
CA GLY A 462 -0.71 -38.12 -21.19
C GLY A 462 -0.39 -38.63 -19.77
N GLY A 463 -1.14 -39.64 -19.30
CA GLY A 463 -1.02 -40.18 -17.93
C GLY A 463 -1.79 -39.39 -16.87
N GLU A 464 -2.52 -38.34 -17.26
CA GLU A 464 -3.36 -37.57 -16.36
C GLU A 464 -4.83 -37.97 -16.48
N ILE A 465 -5.51 -38.04 -15.33
CA ILE A 465 -6.95 -38.22 -15.22
C ILE A 465 -7.62 -36.86 -15.26
N ARG A 466 -8.53 -36.65 -16.20
CA ARG A 466 -9.23 -35.38 -16.41
C ARG A 466 -10.71 -35.53 -16.14
N LEU A 467 -11.22 -34.75 -15.20
CA LEU A 467 -12.62 -34.64 -14.85
C LEU A 467 -13.21 -33.39 -15.50
N HIS A 468 -14.29 -33.55 -16.26
CA HIS A 468 -14.94 -32.50 -17.01
C HIS A 468 -16.25 -32.12 -16.34
N TYR A 469 -16.46 -30.82 -16.10
CA TYR A 469 -17.64 -30.26 -15.45
C TYR A 469 -18.27 -29.21 -16.36
N GLN A 470 -19.39 -29.56 -16.98
CA GLN A 470 -20.10 -28.71 -17.93
C GLN A 470 -20.96 -27.68 -17.21
N VAL A 471 -20.89 -26.45 -17.72
CA VAL A 471 -21.78 -25.36 -17.33
C VAL A 471 -23.06 -25.47 -18.17
N ARG A 472 -24.17 -25.87 -17.54
CA ARG A 472 -25.47 -26.04 -18.21
C ARG A 472 -26.06 -24.69 -18.66
N ASP A 473 -26.76 -24.71 -19.79
CA ASP A 473 -27.27 -23.54 -20.53
C ASP A 473 -28.07 -22.53 -19.69
N GLU A 474 -28.77 -23.01 -18.66
CA GLU A 474 -29.62 -22.19 -17.79
C GLU A 474 -28.84 -21.15 -16.96
N VAL A 475 -27.50 -21.29 -16.86
CA VAL A 475 -26.62 -20.47 -16.01
C VAL A 475 -25.63 -19.62 -16.85
N LYS A 476 -25.69 -19.69 -18.19
CA LYS A 476 -24.65 -19.14 -19.10
C LYS A 476 -24.44 -17.62 -19.10
N PHE A 477 -25.23 -16.87 -18.33
CA PHE A 477 -25.16 -15.41 -18.26
C PHE A 477 -24.79 -14.86 -16.87
N SER A 478 -24.51 -15.73 -15.88
CA SER A 478 -23.95 -15.33 -14.58
C SER A 478 -22.48 -15.77 -14.47
N VAL A 479 -21.69 -15.08 -13.65
CA VAL A 479 -20.34 -15.57 -13.33
C VAL A 479 -20.50 -16.83 -12.51
N ILE A 480 -19.83 -17.89 -12.95
CA ILE A 480 -19.83 -19.19 -12.27
C ILE A 480 -18.43 -19.44 -11.73
N SER A 481 -18.39 -19.81 -10.46
CA SER A 481 -17.15 -20.19 -9.79
C SER A 481 -17.12 -21.70 -9.59
N ILE A 482 -15.98 -22.33 -9.86
CA ILE A 482 -15.73 -23.71 -9.46
C ILE A 482 -15.14 -23.74 -8.04
N GLY A 483 -15.82 -24.42 -7.12
CA GLY A 483 -15.39 -24.66 -5.75
C GLY A 483 -14.58 -25.94 -5.65
N ILE A 484 -13.29 -25.80 -5.37
CA ILE A 484 -12.33 -26.91 -5.21
C ILE A 484 -12.23 -27.27 -3.72
N PRO A 485 -12.54 -28.52 -3.32
CA PRO A 485 -12.51 -28.93 -1.93
C PRO A 485 -11.08 -28.99 -1.38
N CYS A 486 -10.89 -28.41 -0.20
CA CYS A 486 -9.64 -28.43 0.54
C CYS A 486 -9.83 -29.27 1.82
N PHE A 487 -8.97 -30.26 2.05
CA PHE A 487 -9.09 -31.19 3.18
C PHE A 487 -7.96 -31.01 4.21
N GLY A 488 -8.22 -31.38 5.46
CA GLY A 488 -7.37 -31.08 6.62
C GLY A 488 -6.02 -31.82 6.79
N ARG A 489 -5.61 -32.71 5.88
CA ARG A 489 -4.25 -33.29 5.76
C ARG A 489 -3.94 -33.82 4.36
N PHE A 490 -4.86 -33.67 3.42
CA PHE A 490 -4.67 -34.15 2.05
C PHE A 490 -4.34 -32.98 1.14
N TYR A 491 -3.28 -33.16 0.36
CA TYR A 491 -2.92 -32.24 -0.68
C TYR A 491 -3.86 -32.44 -1.87
N THR A 492 -4.73 -31.47 -2.09
CA THR A 492 -5.45 -31.31 -3.35
C THR A 492 -4.47 -30.73 -4.37
N ALA A 493 -3.82 -31.59 -5.16
CA ALA A 493 -2.96 -31.18 -6.26
C ALA A 493 -3.67 -31.50 -7.59
N LEU A 494 -3.95 -30.47 -8.38
CA LEU A 494 -4.64 -30.58 -9.66
C LEU A 494 -4.22 -29.48 -10.62
N ARG A 495 -4.57 -29.62 -11.90
CA ARG A 495 -4.51 -28.55 -12.89
C ARG A 495 -5.91 -28.21 -13.39
N LEU A 496 -6.28 -26.94 -13.29
CA LEU A 496 -7.54 -26.40 -13.75
C LEU A 496 -7.36 -25.76 -15.14
N SER A 497 -8.17 -26.20 -16.09
CA SER A 497 -8.32 -25.57 -17.41
C SER A 497 -9.79 -25.23 -17.65
N VAL A 498 -10.08 -24.29 -18.54
CA VAL A 498 -11.45 -23.89 -18.89
C VAL A 498 -11.65 -23.96 -20.41
N LEU A 499 -12.84 -24.34 -20.84
CA LEU A 499 -13.29 -24.14 -22.21
C LEU A 499 -14.26 -22.98 -22.28
N GLU A 500 -13.93 -21.97 -23.06
CA GLU A 500 -14.74 -20.76 -23.24
C GLU A 500 -15.97 -21.02 -24.11
N THR A 501 -17.07 -20.34 -23.79
CA THR A 501 -18.24 -20.28 -24.67
C THR A 501 -18.02 -19.17 -25.70
N PHE A 502 -17.77 -19.53 -26.96
CA PHE A 502 -17.74 -18.53 -28.04
C PHE A 502 -19.15 -18.06 -28.40
N PRO A 503 -19.40 -16.74 -28.53
CA PRO A 503 -20.65 -16.23 -29.09
C PRO A 503 -20.86 -16.80 -30.50
N GLU A 504 -22.11 -17.12 -30.88
CA GLU A 504 -22.42 -17.72 -32.19
C GLU A 504 -21.91 -16.87 -33.38
N SER A 505 -21.74 -15.56 -33.20
CA SER A 505 -21.17 -14.66 -34.21
C SER A 505 -19.69 -14.91 -34.52
N ASP A 506 -18.90 -15.40 -33.57
CA ASP A 506 -17.45 -15.65 -33.74
C ASP A 506 -17.14 -17.05 -34.26
N ARG A 507 -18.07 -18.01 -34.09
CA ARG A 507 -17.94 -19.36 -34.67
C ARG A 507 -17.92 -19.33 -36.19
N ALA A 508 -18.66 -18.42 -36.82
CA ALA A 508 -18.66 -18.27 -38.28
C ALA A 508 -17.33 -17.73 -38.81
N ALA A 509 -16.66 -16.84 -38.06
CA ALA A 509 -15.39 -16.25 -38.47
C ALA A 509 -14.21 -17.22 -38.34
N LYS A 510 -14.16 -18.03 -37.27
CA LYS A 510 -13.09 -19.02 -37.05
C LYS A 510 -13.23 -20.32 -37.86
N MET A 511 -14.40 -20.65 -38.40
CA MET A 511 -14.53 -21.79 -39.33
C MET A 511 -14.14 -21.44 -40.78
N LEU A 512 -13.88 -20.16 -41.07
CA LEU A 512 -13.45 -19.66 -42.39
C LEU A 512 -11.97 -19.27 -42.44
N SER A 513 -11.23 -19.43 -41.33
CA SER A 513 -9.77 -19.34 -41.21
C SER A 513 -9.18 -20.71 -40.93
#